data_AF-A0A972UAK2-F1
#
_entry.id   AF-A0A972UAK2-F1
#
_cell.length_a   1.000
_cell.length_b   1.000
_cell.length_c   1.000
_cell.angle_alpha   90.00
_cell.angle_beta   90.00
_cell.angle_gamma   90.00
#
_symmetry.space_group_name_H-M   'P 1'
#
loop_
_entity.id
_entity.type
_entity.pdbx_description
1 polymer ?
#
loop_
_entity_poly.entity_id
_entity_poly.type
_entity_poly.pdbx_seq_one_letter_code
_entity_poly.pdbx_strand_id
1 'polypeptide(L)'
;MKIPLKLSSDGQQSAAAAAAQAILHDVRAVKAGDWNAKNSLVRAFQPLMLSLAEKRSHHDMAKNNRYLDAGKEGLFRAAKKYKAKSHGDNFQVFALDFIESAMDRVDQKGGVLSRLFGS
;
A
#
# COMPACT_ATOMS: atom_id res chain seq x y z
N MET A 1 14.94 31.84 37.11
CA MET A 1 15.55 30.64 36.49
C MET A 1 14.80 30.33 35.20
N LYS A 2 15.45 30.46 34.04
CA LYS A 2 14.84 30.17 32.73
C LYS A 2 15.09 28.70 32.40
N ILE A 3 14.05 27.89 32.35
CA ILE A 3 14.13 26.50 31.90
C ILE A 3 13.94 26.53 30.38
N PRO A 4 14.94 26.15 29.56
CA PRO A 4 14.75 26.05 28.13
C PRO A 4 13.90 24.81 27.83
N LEU A 5 12.64 25.05 27.43
CA LEU A 5 11.81 24.04 26.79
C LEU A 5 12.50 23.63 25.47
N LYS A 6 13.17 22.48 25.47
CA LYS A 6 13.59 21.80 24.24
C LYS A 6 12.32 21.31 23.53
N LEU A 7 11.85 22.09 22.57
CA LEU A 7 10.85 21.67 21.60
C LEU A 7 11.44 20.52 20.78
N SER A 8 11.17 19.28 21.17
CA SER A 8 11.49 18.07 20.42
C SER A 8 10.53 17.92 19.23
N SER A 9 10.59 18.81 18.24
CA SER A 9 9.80 18.72 17.01
C SER A 9 10.63 18.37 15.76
N ASP A 10 11.95 18.51 15.81
CA ASP A 10 12.80 18.33 14.61
C ASP A 10 13.12 16.85 14.28
N GLY A 11 12.89 15.93 15.23
CA GLY A 11 13.15 14.50 15.05
C GLY A 11 12.09 13.74 14.25
N GLN A 12 10.85 14.22 14.20
CA GLN A 12 9.74 13.52 13.53
C GLN A 12 9.63 13.85 12.04
N GLN A 13 9.94 15.09 11.63
CA GLN A 13 9.92 15.48 10.21
C GLN A 13 11.02 14.80 9.40
N SER A 14 12.21 14.61 9.98
CA SER A 14 13.33 13.93 9.32
C SER A 14 13.06 12.44 9.09
N ALA A 15 12.40 11.77 10.04
CA ALA A 15 12.03 10.35 9.93
C ALA A 15 10.97 10.09 8.83
N ALA A 16 9.95 10.95 8.73
CA ALA A 16 8.91 10.81 7.70
C ALA A 16 9.47 11.02 6.28
N ALA A 17 10.34 12.02 6.10
CA ALA A 17 11.01 12.27 4.83
C ALA A 17 11.93 11.11 4.43
N ALA A 18 12.68 10.55 5.39
CA ALA A 18 13.52 9.37 5.16
C ALA A 18 12.70 8.14 4.75
N ALA A 19 11.56 7.90 5.41
CA ALA A 19 10.65 6.81 5.05
C ALA A 19 10.08 6.97 3.63
N ALA A 20 9.71 8.19 3.24
CA ALA A 20 9.23 8.47 1.88
C ALA A 20 10.31 8.21 0.82
N GLN A 21 11.56 8.60 1.08
CA GLN A 21 12.69 8.31 0.19
C GLN A 21 13.00 6.81 0.11
N ALA A 22 12.95 6.09 1.23
CA ALA A 22 13.12 4.64 1.27
C ALA A 22 12.06 3.93 0.41
N ILE A 23 10.80 4.35 0.49
CA ILE A 23 9.72 3.83 -0.38
C ILE A 23 10.02 4.10 -1.86
N LEU A 24 10.49 5.29 -2.21
CA LEU A 24 10.83 5.61 -3.61
C LEU A 24 12.04 4.81 -4.13
N HIS A 25 12.99 4.50 -3.26
CA HIS A 25 14.08 3.58 -3.58
C HIS A 25 13.54 2.16 -3.82
N ASP A 26 12.73 1.64 -2.92
CA ASP A 26 12.15 0.29 -3.02
C ASP A 26 11.26 0.15 -4.25
N VAL A 27 10.46 1.16 -4.59
CA VAL A 27 9.65 1.16 -5.81
C VAL A 27 10.51 1.02 -7.08
N ARG A 28 11.68 1.68 -7.12
CA ARG A 28 12.62 1.54 -8.24
C ARG A 28 13.23 0.14 -8.28
N ALA A 29 13.65 -0.41 -7.14
CA ALA A 29 14.20 -1.75 -7.05
C ALA A 29 13.17 -2.85 -7.38
N VAL A 30 11.90 -2.67 -7.00
CA VAL A 30 10.79 -3.57 -7.36
C VAL A 30 10.62 -3.67 -8.88
N LYS A 31 10.81 -2.57 -9.62
CA LYS A 31 10.77 -2.59 -11.09
C LYS A 31 11.91 -3.40 -11.70
N ALA A 32 13.08 -3.37 -11.06
CA ALA A 32 14.23 -4.18 -11.44
C ALA A 32 14.09 -5.66 -11.06
N GLY A 33 13.02 -6.04 -10.35
CA GLY A 33 12.73 -7.42 -9.99
C GLY A 33 13.24 -7.85 -8.61
N ASP A 34 13.79 -6.92 -7.81
CA ASP A 34 14.31 -7.22 -6.47
C ASP A 34 13.18 -7.72 -5.54
N TRP A 35 13.39 -8.93 -4.99
CA TRP A 35 12.44 -9.58 -4.08
C TRP A 35 12.46 -8.98 -2.67
N ASN A 36 13.62 -8.53 -2.21
CA ASN A 36 13.75 -7.88 -0.90
C ASN A 36 13.01 -6.54 -0.89
N ALA A 37 13.14 -5.77 -1.97
CA ALA A 37 12.42 -4.52 -2.13
C ALA A 37 10.89 -4.71 -2.16
N LYS A 38 10.39 -5.80 -2.78
CA LYS A 38 8.95 -6.15 -2.73
C LYS A 38 8.48 -6.39 -1.32
N ASN A 39 9.24 -7.16 -0.54
CA ASN A 39 8.89 -7.47 0.85
C ASN A 39 8.95 -6.23 1.74
N SER A 40 9.96 -5.37 1.56
CA SER A 40 10.06 -4.08 2.24
C SER A 40 8.85 -3.19 1.95
N LEU A 41 8.48 -3.07 0.67
CA LEU A 41 7.34 -2.28 0.24
C LEU A 41 6.02 -2.81 0.82
N VAL A 42 5.82 -4.13 0.84
CA VAL A 42 4.64 -4.75 1.49
C VAL A 42 4.60 -4.41 2.97
N ARG A 43 5.72 -4.52 3.70
CA ARG A 43 5.77 -4.17 5.13
C ARG A 43 5.41 -2.72 5.38
N ALA A 44 5.88 -1.80 4.54
CA ALA A 44 5.56 -0.37 4.65
C ALA A 44 4.06 -0.09 4.47
N PHE A 45 3.38 -0.83 3.58
CA PHE A 45 1.94 -0.66 3.30
C PHE A 45 1.04 -1.60 4.11
N GLN A 46 1.60 -2.53 4.89
CA GLN A 46 0.86 -3.53 5.64
C GLN A 46 -0.19 -2.92 6.58
N PRO A 47 0.09 -1.86 7.36
CA PRO A 47 -0.91 -1.26 8.25
C PRO A 47 -2.12 -0.71 7.49
N LEU A 48 -1.87 -0.08 6.33
CA LEU A 48 -2.93 0.44 5.47
C LEU A 48 -3.77 -0.70 4.89
N MET A 49 -3.12 -1.74 4.35
CA MET A 49 -3.82 -2.89 3.76
C MET A 49 -4.67 -3.63 4.79
N LEU A 50 -4.17 -3.80 6.02
CA LEU A 50 -4.95 -4.39 7.12
C LEU A 50 -6.19 -3.55 7.43
N SER A 51 -6.03 -2.24 7.64
CA SER A 51 -7.17 -1.36 7.92
C SER A 51 -8.24 -1.38 6.81
N LEU A 52 -7.81 -1.39 5.55
CA LEU A 52 -8.72 -1.44 4.39
C LEU A 52 -9.42 -2.79 4.26
N ALA A 53 -8.72 -3.89 4.55
CA ALA A 53 -9.26 -5.24 4.48
C ALA A 53 -10.21 -5.54 5.65
N GLU A 54 -9.90 -5.08 6.85
CA GLU A 54 -10.77 -5.19 8.04
C GLU A 54 -12.12 -4.50 7.81
N LYS A 55 -12.10 -3.29 7.23
CA LYS A 55 -13.31 -2.53 6.90
C LYS A 55 -14.23 -3.24 5.90
N ARG A 56 -13.66 -4.01 4.96
CA ARG A 56 -14.40 -4.73 3.91
C ARG A 56 -14.82 -6.14 4.34
N SER A 57 -14.03 -6.79 5.18
CA SER A 57 -14.23 -8.20 5.54
C SER A 57 -15.29 -8.42 6.61
N HIS A 58 -15.69 -7.39 7.37
CA HIS A 58 -16.70 -7.51 8.45
C HIS A 58 -16.41 -8.69 9.40
N HIS A 59 -15.15 -8.88 9.79
CA HIS A 59 -14.64 -9.97 10.64
C HIS A 59 -14.56 -11.38 10.00
N ASP A 60 -14.80 -11.53 8.70
CA ASP A 60 -14.53 -12.76 7.96
C ASP A 60 -13.03 -12.88 7.61
N MET A 61 -12.33 -13.79 8.30
CA MET A 61 -10.89 -14.01 8.12
C MET A 61 -10.52 -14.51 6.72
N ALA A 62 -11.39 -15.30 6.06
CA ALA A 62 -11.12 -15.80 4.73
C ALA A 62 -11.21 -14.68 3.69
N LYS A 63 -12.20 -13.78 3.83
CA LYS A 63 -12.29 -12.57 3.00
C LYS A 63 -11.15 -11.61 3.28
N ASN A 64 -10.77 -11.42 4.55
CA ASN A 64 -9.67 -10.56 4.94
C ASN A 64 -8.37 -10.95 4.23
N ASN A 65 -8.02 -12.24 4.26
CA ASN A 65 -6.83 -12.75 3.56
C ASN A 65 -6.90 -12.51 2.04
N ARG A 66 -8.07 -12.68 1.42
CA ARG A 66 -8.25 -12.41 -0.02
C ARG A 66 -8.05 -10.93 -0.36
N TYR A 67 -8.56 -10.01 0.45
CA TYR A 67 -8.32 -8.58 0.25
C TYR A 67 -6.85 -8.23 0.45
N LEU A 68 -6.17 -8.82 1.44
CA LEU A 68 -4.75 -8.58 1.67
C LEU A 68 -3.90 -9.02 0.47
N ASP A 69 -4.17 -10.20 -0.09
CA ASP A 69 -3.44 -10.69 -1.26
C ASP A 69 -3.75 -9.86 -2.50
N ALA A 70 -5.00 -9.44 -2.70
CA ALA A 70 -5.37 -8.51 -3.77
C ALA A 70 -4.70 -7.13 -3.59
N GLY A 71 -4.61 -6.63 -2.35
CA GLY A 71 -3.93 -5.39 -2.01
C GLY A 71 -2.44 -5.42 -2.36
N LYS A 72 -1.74 -6.51 -2.02
CA LYS A 72 -0.34 -6.73 -2.41
C LYS A 72 -0.18 -6.72 -3.93
N GLU A 73 -1.09 -7.37 -4.65
CA GLU A 73 -1.07 -7.37 -6.11
C GLU A 73 -1.27 -5.95 -6.68
N GLY A 74 -2.23 -5.20 -6.13
CA GLY A 74 -2.47 -3.79 -6.45
C GLY A 74 -1.22 -2.92 -6.22
N LEU A 75 -0.58 -3.08 -5.06
CA LEU A 75 0.66 -2.38 -4.70
C LEU A 75 1.80 -2.67 -5.70
N PHE A 76 2.01 -3.93 -6.09
CA PHE A 76 3.05 -4.27 -7.06
C PHE A 76 2.73 -3.74 -8.46
N ARG A 77 1.45 -3.71 -8.85
CA ARG A 77 1.02 -3.08 -10.10
C ARG A 77 1.26 -1.57 -10.07
N ALA A 78 0.98 -0.91 -8.94
CA ALA A 78 1.28 0.50 -8.73
C ALA A 78 2.79 0.76 -8.85
N ALA A 79 3.62 -0.01 -8.14
CA ALA A 79 5.08 0.12 -8.19
C ALA A 79 5.62 0.02 -9.63
N LYS A 80 5.09 -0.91 -10.45
CA LYS A 80 5.47 -1.03 -11.87
C LYS A 80 5.05 0.18 -12.71
N LYS A 81 3.84 0.71 -12.49
CA LYS A 81 3.26 1.79 -13.29
C LYS A 81 3.70 3.19 -12.89
N TYR A 82 4.12 3.37 -11.64
CA TYR A 82 4.48 4.66 -11.10
C TYR A 82 5.62 5.30 -11.89
N LYS A 83 5.44 6.51 -12.40
CA LYS A 83 6.50 7.31 -13.04
C LYS A 83 6.59 8.60 -12.24
N ALA A 84 7.66 8.78 -11.48
CA ALA A 84 7.90 10.03 -10.77
C ALA A 84 8.11 11.13 -11.82
N LYS A 85 7.09 11.95 -12.08
CA LYS A 85 7.16 13.03 -13.08
C LYS A 85 7.49 14.38 -12.44
N SER A 86 7.33 14.52 -11.12
CA SER A 86 7.63 15.76 -10.39
C SER A 86 7.97 15.49 -8.91
N HIS A 87 8.70 16.42 -8.30
CA HIS A 87 9.15 16.43 -6.89
C HIS A 87 8.02 16.47 -5.84
N GLY A 88 6.75 16.33 -6.23
CA GLY A 88 5.59 16.28 -5.35
C GLY A 88 4.73 15.02 -5.46
N ASP A 89 5.04 14.09 -6.38
CA ASP A 89 4.25 12.86 -6.52
C ASP A 89 4.51 11.94 -5.32
N ASN A 90 3.51 11.79 -4.45
CA ASN A 90 3.58 10.84 -3.35
C ASN A 90 3.14 9.46 -3.83
N PHE A 91 4.09 8.52 -3.91
CA PHE A 91 3.82 7.14 -4.27
C PHE A 91 2.71 6.51 -3.41
N GLN A 92 2.60 6.88 -2.13
CA GLN A 92 1.56 6.33 -1.24
C GLN A 92 0.15 6.67 -1.72
N VAL A 93 -0.07 7.91 -2.15
CA VAL A 93 -1.37 8.36 -2.69
C VAL A 93 -1.63 7.66 -4.02
N PHE A 94 -0.64 7.60 -4.90
CA PHE A 94 -0.77 6.90 -6.17
C PHE A 94 -1.06 5.40 -5.99
N ALA A 95 -0.44 4.75 -5.02
CA ALA A 95 -0.61 3.33 -4.76
C ALA A 95 -1.99 3.00 -4.17
N LEU A 96 -2.60 3.92 -3.43
CA LEU A 96 -3.91 3.72 -2.80
C LEU A 96 -4.99 3.35 -3.83
N ASP A 97 -5.10 4.10 -4.93
CA ASP A 97 -6.09 3.84 -5.99
C ASP A 97 -5.95 2.42 -6.58
N PHE A 98 -4.72 1.95 -6.73
CA PHE A 98 -4.45 0.61 -7.25
C PHE A 98 -4.75 -0.49 -6.24
N ILE A 99 -4.47 -0.25 -4.96
CA ILE A 99 -4.75 -1.18 -3.87
C ILE A 99 -6.28 -1.32 -3.72
N GLU A 100 -7.00 -0.21 -3.63
CA GLU A 100 -8.46 -0.22 -3.49
C GLU A 100 -9.14 -0.84 -4.72
N SER A 101 -8.76 -0.43 -5.92
CA SER A 101 -9.29 -1.04 -7.15
C SER A 101 -9.00 -2.55 -7.24
N ALA A 102 -7.89 -3.03 -6.67
CA ALA A 102 -7.61 -4.47 -6.63
C ALA A 102 -8.47 -5.20 -5.59
N MET A 103 -8.65 -4.61 -4.40
CA MET A 103 -9.51 -5.15 -3.35
C MET A 103 -10.98 -5.22 -3.80
N ASP A 104 -11.51 -4.16 -4.42
CA ASP A 104 -12.91 -4.10 -4.85
C ASP A 104 -13.23 -5.14 -5.94
N ARG A 105 -12.23 -5.56 -6.73
CA ARG A 105 -12.38 -6.66 -7.70
C ARG A 105 -12.57 -8.02 -7.03
N VAL A 106 -12.17 -8.20 -5.78
CA VAL A 106 -12.40 -9.45 -5.04
C VAL A 106 -13.90 -9.70 -4.90
N ASP A 107 -14.68 -8.64 -4.67
CA ASP A 107 -16.13 -8.71 -4.54
C ASP A 107 -16.81 -8.94 -5.89
N GLN A 108 -16.22 -8.41 -6.97
CA GLN A 108 -16.74 -8.58 -8.34
C GLN A 108 -16.46 -9.96 -8.95
N LYS A 109 -15.50 -10.74 -8.41
CA LYS A 109 -15.14 -12.07 -8.93
C LYS A 109 -16.25 -13.11 -8.79
N GLY A 110 -17.32 -12.82 -8.04
CA GLY A 110 -18.56 -13.61 -8.05
C GLY A 110 -19.41 -13.43 -9.32
N GLY A 111 -19.03 -12.57 -10.27
CA GLY A 111 -19.89 -12.21 -11.41
C GLY A 111 -19.76 -13.09 -12.64
N VAL A 112 -18.56 -13.56 -13.01
CA VAL A 112 -18.37 -14.19 -14.34
C VAL A 112 -18.73 -15.68 -14.32
N LEU A 113 -18.26 -16.45 -13.33
CA LEU A 113 -18.59 -17.87 -13.23
C LEU A 113 -20.06 -18.09 -12.83
N SER A 114 -20.62 -17.25 -11.96
CA SER A 114 -22.05 -17.31 -11.59
C SER A 114 -22.98 -16.86 -12.72
N ARG A 115 -22.49 -16.06 -13.68
CA ARG A 115 -23.22 -15.73 -14.93
C ARG A 115 -23.08 -16.81 -16.01
N LEU A 116 -22.04 -17.64 -15.95
CA LEU A 116 -21.81 -18.73 -16.91
C LEU A 116 -22.39 -20.08 -16.44
N PHE A 117 -22.55 -20.29 -15.12
CA PHE A 117 -23.01 -21.56 -14.55
C PHE A 117 -24.21 -21.45 -13.60
N GLY A 118 -24.80 -20.26 -13.44
CA GLY A 118 -26.14 -20.10 -12.86
C GLY A 118 -26.24 -20.20 -11.34
N SER A 119 -27.29 -19.57 -10.82
CA SER A 119 -27.79 -19.65 -9.43
C SER A 119 -28.29 -21.04 -9.06
#